data_AF-A0A151L258-F1
#
_entry.id   AF-A0A151L258-F1
#
_cell.length_a   1.000
_cell.length_b   1.000
_cell.length_c   1.000
_cell.angle_alpha   90.00
_cell.angle_beta   90.00
_cell.angle_gamma   90.00
#
_symmetry.space_group_name_H-M   'P 1'
#
loop_
_entity.id
_entity.type
_entity.pdbx_description
1 polymer ?
#
loop_
_entity_poly.entity_id
_entity_poly.type
_entity_poly.pdbx_seq_one_letter_code
_entity_poly.pdbx_strand_id
1 'polypeptide(L)' 'MHDIGVALSSTNVEHTLNFHKFVKDGTSIDEMINCIYAFIKYYDTLKNDLYKEHKTIYTEGMINTERLDM' A
#
# COMPACT_ATOMS: atom_id res chain seq x y z
N MET A 1 6.16 -11.23 2.79
CA MET A 1 6.56 -10.27 1.71
C MET A 1 5.73 -10.39 0.44
N HIS A 2 5.34 -11.61 0.02
CA HIS A 2 4.49 -11.80 -1.16
C HIS A 2 3.17 -11.00 -1.07
N ASP A 3 2.51 -11.03 0.09
CA ASP A 3 1.23 -10.33 0.29
C ASP A 3 1.35 -8.80 0.28
N ILE A 4 2.47 -8.27 0.79
CA ILE A 4 2.76 -6.82 0.73
C ILE A 4 2.92 -6.38 -0.72
N GLY A 5 3.65 -7.15 -1.53
CA GLY A 5 3.84 -6.85 -2.96
C GLY A 5 2.52 -6.88 -3.74
N VAL A 6 1.64 -7.85 -3.45
CA VAL A 6 0.31 -7.95 -4.08
C VAL A 6 -0.58 -6.77 -3.71
N ALA A 7 -0.61 -6.38 -2.44
CA ALA A 7 -1.39 -5.21 -2.00
C ALA A 7 -0.91 -3.92 -2.68
N LEU A 8 0.40 -3.68 -2.70
CA LEU A 8 0.98 -2.50 -3.36
C LEU A 8 0.75 -2.49 -4.88
N SER A 9 0.77 -3.66 -5.52
CA SER A 9 0.52 -3.80 -6.96
C SER A 9 -0.94 -3.52 -7.32
N SER A 10 -1.88 -4.04 -6.52
CA SER A 10 -3.32 -3.82 -6.72
C SER A 10 -3.66 -2.34 -6.58
N THR A 11 -3.14 -1.69 -5.54
CA THR A 11 -3.21 -0.24 -5.35
C THR A 11 -2.64 0.54 -6.54
N ASN A 12 -1.53 0.08 -7.14
CA ASN A 12 -0.91 0.77 -8.27
C ASN A 12 -1.82 0.79 -9.50
N VAL A 13 -2.48 -0.34 -9.77
CA VAL A 13 -3.42 -0.47 -10.90
C VAL A 13 -4.58 0.49 -10.75
N GLU A 14 -5.18 0.58 -9.56
CA GLU A 14 -6.29 1.49 -9.28
C GLU A 14 -5.88 2.96 -9.47
N HIS A 15 -4.73 3.36 -8.91
CA HIS A 15 -4.25 4.73 -9.04
C HIS A 15 -3.87 5.11 -10.47
N THR A 16 -3.26 4.18 -11.21
CA THR A 16 -2.95 4.39 -12.63
C THR A 16 -4.22 4.61 -13.44
N LEU A 17 -5.27 3.84 -13.16
CA LEU A 17 -6.57 4.01 -13.82
C LEU A 17 -7.19 5.36 -13.50
N ASN A 18 -7.13 5.81 -12.23
CA ASN A 18 -7.66 7.10 -11.81
C ASN A 18 -6.88 8.27 -12.44
N PHE A 19 -5.55 8.19 -12.49
CA PHE A 19 -4.72 9.19 -13.16
C PHE A 19 -5.02 9.26 -14.66
N HIS A 20 -5.16 8.11 -15.33
CA HIS A 20 -5.52 8.06 -16.74
C HIS A 20 -6.87 8.73 -17.04
N LYS A 21 -7.86 8.59 -16.14
CA LYS A 21 -9.14 9.32 -16.26
C LYS A 21 -8.94 10.83 -16.21
N PHE A 22 -8.16 11.33 -15.25
CA PHE A 22 -7.86 12.77 -15.16
C PHE A 22 -7.17 13.32 -16.42
N VAL A 23 -6.21 12.57 -16.98
CA VAL A 23 -5.56 12.94 -18.25
C VAL A 23 -6.59 13.00 -19.39
N LYS A 24 -7.47 12.01 -19.48
CA LYS A 24 -8.48 11.91 -20.53
C LYS A 24 -9.55 13.00 -20.44
N ASP A 25 -9.96 13.35 -19.22
CA ASP A 25 -11.02 14.31 -18.95
C ASP A 25 -10.54 15.77 -19.06
N GLY A 26 -9.25 15.99 -19.38
CA GLY A 26 -8.67 17.31 -19.54
C GLY A 26 -8.63 18.10 -18.22
N THR A 27 -8.48 17.39 -17.11
CA THR A 27 -8.42 17.96 -15.76
C THR A 27 -7.24 18.93 -15.61
N SER A 28 -7.35 19.92 -14.73
CA SER A 28 -6.30 20.94 -14.58
C SER A 28 -4.97 20.35 -14.09
N ILE A 29 -3.86 21.00 -14.44
CA ILE A 29 -2.52 20.58 -14.00
C ILE A 29 -2.43 20.57 -12.47
N ASP A 30 -3.05 21.52 -11.78
CA ASP A 30 -3.05 21.60 -10.31
C ASP A 30 -3.76 20.40 -9.67
N GLU A 31 -4.89 19.98 -10.22
CA GLU A 31 -5.60 18.79 -9.78
C GLU A 31 -4.78 17.51 -10.02
N MET A 32 -4.08 17.42 -11.15
CA MET A 32 -3.18 16.29 -11.43
C MET A 32 -2.00 16.24 -10.45
N ILE A 33 -1.41 17.40 -10.12
CA ILE A 33 -0.34 17.51 -9.12
C ILE A 33 -0.84 17.09 -7.74
N ASN A 34 -2.01 17.59 -7.31
CA ASN A 34 -2.62 17.23 -6.03
C ASN A 34 -2.91 15.72 -5.95
N CYS A 35 -3.38 15.13 -7.04
CA CYS A 35 -3.62 13.70 -7.17
C CYS A 35 -2.33 12.88 -6.96
N ILE A 36 -1.21 13.27 -7.59
CA ILE A 36 0.10 12.63 -7.41
C ILE A 36 0.57 12.73 -5.95
N TYR A 37 0.47 13.91 -5.34
CA TYR A 37 0.86 14.08 -3.93
C TYR A 37 0.00 13.23 -2.97
N ALA A 38 -1.30 13.15 -3.23
CA ALA A 38 -2.20 12.30 -2.45
C ALA A 38 -1.79 10.81 -2.55
N PHE A 39 -1.39 10.35 -3.75
CA PHE A 39 -0.93 8.98 -3.95
C PHE A 39 0.39 8.69 -3.26
N ILE A 40 1.37 9.59 -3.32
CA ILE A 40 2.66 9.41 -2.61
C ILE A 40 2.40 9.23 -1.11
N LYS A 41 1.59 10.11 -0.52
CA LYS A 41 1.24 10.05 0.91
C LYS A 41 0.50 8.77 1.29
N TYR A 42 -0.41 8.33 0.43
CA TYR A 42 -1.14 7.08 0.63
C TYR A 42 -0.20 5.88 0.60
N TYR A 43 0.72 5.81 -0.37
CA TYR A 43 1.71 4.74 -0.49
C TYR A 43 2.63 4.63 0.73
N ASP A 44 3.11 5.76 1.25
CA ASP A 44 3.95 5.77 2.44
C ASP A 44 3.21 5.24 3.67
N THR A 45 1.92 5.56 3.79
CA THR A 45 1.07 5.08 4.88
C THR A 45 0.83 3.58 4.75
N LEU A 46 0.39 3.14 3.56
CA LEU A 46 0.09 1.74 3.25
C LEU A 46 1.31 0.84 3.45
N LYS A 47 2.50 1.25 3.01
CA LYS A 47 3.74 0.50 3.24
C LYS A 47 4.03 0.30 4.73
N ASN A 48 3.87 1.35 5.53
CA ASN A 48 4.12 1.28 6.96
C ASN A 48 3.13 0.37 7.67
N ASP A 49 1.85 0.42 7.31
CA ASP A 49 0.82 -0.40 7.92
C ASP A 49 1.01 -1.88 7.55
N LEU A 50 1.25 -2.19 6.27
CA LEU A 50 1.55 -3.55 5.81
C LEU A 50 2.81 -4.13 6.49
N TYR A 51 3.84 -3.31 6.68
CA TYR A 51 5.05 -3.73 7.38
C TYR A 51 4.77 -4.05 8.85
N LYS A 52 4.01 -3.19 9.55
CA LYS A 52 3.63 -3.42 10.95
C LYS A 52 2.78 -4.67 11.11
N GLU A 53 1.78 -4.86 10.26
CA GLU A 53 0.91 -6.04 10.27
C GLU A 53 1.72 -7.32 10.08
N HIS A 54 2.57 -7.37 9.04
CA HIS A 54 3.42 -8.53 8.79
C HIS A 54 4.40 -8.78 9.93
N LYS A 55 4.93 -7.72 10.57
CA LYS A 55 5.79 -7.86 11.75
C LYS A 55 5.04 -8.46 12.93
N THR A 56 3.81 -7.99 13.21
CA THR A 56 2.97 -8.51 14.30
C THR A 56 2.66 -9.98 14.11
N ILE A 57 2.18 -10.37 12.92
CA ILE A 57 1.86 -11.78 12.59
C ILE A 57 3.10 -12.67 12.78
N TYR A 58 4.26 -12.22 12.31
CA TYR A 58 5.50 -12.97 12.45
C TYR A 58 5.91 -13.13 13.92
N THR A 59 5.85 -12.06 14.71
CA THR A 59 6.16 -12.11 16.15
C THR A 59 5.20 -13.01 16.93
N GLU A 60 3.89 -12.93 16.67
CA GLU A 60 2.91 -13.82 17.29
C GLU A 60 3.15 -15.30 16.92
N GLY A 61 3.47 -15.56 15.65
CA GLY A 61 3.82 -16.91 15.18
C GLY A 61 5.05 -17.48 15.90
N MET A 62 6.09 -16.66 16.10
CA MET A 62 7.28 -17.09 16.84
C MET A 62 6.97 -17.42 18.31
N ILE A 63 6.24 -16.53 19.00
CA ILE A 63 5.86 -16.73 20.41
C ILE A 63 5.02 -18.00 20.58
N ASN A 64 4.07 -18.24 19.66
CA ASN A 64 3.23 -19.44 19.72
C ASN A 64 4.01 -20.72 19.46
N THR A 65 5.05 -20.68 18.62
CA THR A 65 5.94 -21.83 18.36
C THR A 65 6.79 -22.15 19.60
N GLU A 66 7.41 -21.15 20.24
CA GLU A 66 8.19 -21.34 21.47
C GLU A 66 7.35 -21.91 22.62
N ARG A 67 6.05 -21.64 22.67
CA ARG A 67 5.13 -22.21 23.68
C ARG A 67 4.70 -23.64 23.38
N LEU A 68 4.77 -24.09 22.13
CA LEU A 68 4.47 -25.46 21.73
C LEU A 68 5.67 -26.39 21.91
N ASP A 69 6.89 -25.85 21.80
CA ASP A 69 8.15 -26.57 22.00
C ASP A 69 8.55 -26.73 23.49
N MET A 70 7.76 -26.17 24.42
CA MET A 70 7.98 -26.20 25.88
C MET A 70 7.05 -27.18 26.58
#